data_AF-A0A0E3RZ38-F1
#
_entry.id   AF-A0A0E3RZ38-F1
#
_cell.length_a   1.000
_cell.length_b   1.000
_cell.length_c   1.000
_cell.angle_alpha   90.00
_cell.angle_beta   90.00
_cell.angle_gamma   90.00
#
_symmetry.space_group_name_H-M   'P 1'
#
loop_
_entity.id
_entity.type
_entity.pdbx_description
1 polymer ?
#
loop_
_entity_poly.entity_id
_entity_poly.type
_entity_poly.pdbx_seq_one_letter_code
_entity_poly.pdbx_strand_id
1 'polypeptide(L)'
;MQDALKLCGKTVPCVYYKFHDKSVLVTHGGLSSLPENLIFMGAEQMINGVGEPEDVFLVAEHFNKNTNENTYQVHGHRNPENLPVKNGRTFNLSDESRKGSFLRTLTLDREGFDWQCIRKKNSFIQL
;
A
#
# COMPACT_ATOMS: atom_id res chain seq x y z
N MET A 1 25.68 -2.47 -19.28
CA MET A 1 24.54 -3.39 -19.09
C MET A 1 24.40 -3.87 -17.64
N GLN A 2 25.48 -4.29 -16.96
CA GLN A 2 25.40 -4.71 -15.55
C GLN A 2 24.98 -3.59 -14.57
N ASP A 3 25.41 -2.34 -14.79
CA ASP A 3 25.07 -1.23 -13.87
C ASP A 3 23.59 -0.80 -13.97
N ALA A 4 23.00 -0.90 -15.16
CA ALA A 4 21.57 -0.68 -15.35
C ALA A 4 20.74 -1.74 -14.60
N LEU A 5 21.14 -3.02 -14.66
CA LEU A 5 20.48 -4.09 -13.90
C LEU A 5 20.63 -3.92 -12.38
N LYS A 6 21.80 -3.47 -11.90
CA LYS A 6 22.03 -3.12 -10.49
C LYS A 6 21.17 -1.95 -10.03
N LEU A 7 20.95 -0.95 -10.88
CA LEU A 7 20.08 0.19 -10.59
C LEU A 7 18.60 -0.24 -10.54
N CYS A 8 18.15 -1.00 -11.54
CA CYS A 8 16.78 -1.54 -11.58
C CYS A 8 16.44 -2.42 -10.37
N GLY A 9 17.39 -3.22 -9.87
CA GLY A 9 17.19 -4.02 -8.65
C GLY A 9 17.11 -3.19 -7.36
N LYS A 10 17.58 -1.93 -7.37
CA LYS A 10 17.47 -0.99 -6.25
C LYS A 10 16.21 -0.12 -6.32
N THR A 11 15.63 0.03 -7.51
CA THR A 11 14.38 0.75 -7.75
C THR A 11 13.26 -0.26 -7.94
N VAL A 12 12.76 -0.82 -6.83
CA VAL A 12 11.64 -1.76 -6.85
C VAL A 12 10.34 -0.95 -6.71
N PRO A 13 9.58 -0.70 -7.79
CA PRO A 13 8.36 0.10 -7.74
C PRO A 13 7.19 -0.65 -7.07
N CYS A 14 7.28 -1.99 -6.99
CA CYS A 14 6.33 -2.83 -6.27
C CYS A 14 6.97 -4.11 -5.75
N VAL A 15 6.41 -4.67 -4.68
CA VAL A 15 6.68 -6.04 -4.24
C VAL A 15 5.43 -6.86 -4.45
N TYR A 16 5.52 -8.01 -5.11
CA TYR A 16 4.43 -8.96 -5.22
C TYR A 16 4.87 -10.31 -4.69
N TYR A 17 4.19 -10.81 -3.67
CA TYR A 17 4.56 -12.06 -3.00
C TYR A 17 3.34 -12.89 -2.62
N LYS A 18 3.58 -14.16 -2.31
CA LYS A 18 2.55 -15.07 -1.81
C LYS A 18 2.89 -15.49 -0.38
N PHE A 19 1.92 -15.39 0.51
CA PHE A 19 1.99 -15.88 1.88
C PHE A 19 0.80 -16.80 2.12
N HIS A 20 1.07 -18.10 2.24
CA HIS A 20 0.06 -19.16 2.21
C HIS A 20 -0.87 -19.05 0.99
N ASP A 21 -2.18 -18.91 1.21
CA ASP A 21 -3.22 -18.77 0.19
C ASP A 21 -3.33 -17.33 -0.37
N LYS A 22 -2.61 -16.36 0.23
CA LYS A 22 -2.79 -14.93 -0.06
C LYS A 22 -1.70 -14.40 -0.98
N SER A 23 -2.13 -13.77 -2.07
CA SER A 23 -1.26 -12.97 -2.93
C SER A 23 -1.28 -11.52 -2.47
N VAL A 24 -0.14 -10.91 -2.24
CA VAL A 24 -0.03 -9.54 -1.70
C VAL A 24 0.79 -8.69 -2.64
N LEU A 25 0.15 -7.63 -3.15
CA LEU A 25 0.79 -6.55 -3.89
C LEU A 25 1.09 -5.39 -2.94
N VAL A 26 2.34 -4.94 -2.93
CA VAL A 26 2.77 -3.74 -2.20
C VAL A 26 3.26 -2.74 -3.23
N THR A 27 2.64 -1.57 -3.26
CA THR A 27 3.03 -0.44 -4.11
C THR A 27 3.07 0.83 -3.26
N HIS A 28 3.66 1.92 -3.75
CA HIS A 28 3.51 3.20 -3.06
C HIS A 28 2.11 3.77 -3.31
N GLY A 29 1.69 3.81 -4.59
CA GLY A 29 0.52 4.51 -5.10
C GLY A 29 -0.83 3.80 -4.96
N GLY A 30 -0.86 2.47 -4.91
CA GLY A 30 -2.08 1.68 -5.04
C GLY A 30 -2.57 1.56 -6.49
N LEU A 31 -3.27 0.47 -6.80
CA LEU A 31 -3.82 0.19 -8.14
C LEU A 31 -5.31 -0.15 -8.05
N SER A 32 -6.05 0.09 -9.14
CA SER A 32 -7.48 -0.25 -9.25
C SER A 32 -7.74 -1.70 -9.68
N SER A 33 -6.70 -2.42 -10.09
CA SER A 33 -6.73 -3.86 -10.37
C SER A 33 -5.32 -4.42 -10.40
N LEU A 34 -5.19 -5.74 -10.24
CA LEU A 34 -3.95 -6.45 -10.57
C LEU A 34 -3.98 -6.81 -12.06
N PRO A 35 -3.03 -6.36 -12.88
CA PRO A 35 -2.90 -6.82 -14.26
C PRO A 35 -2.47 -8.30 -14.29
N GLU A 36 -2.75 -8.97 -15.39
CA GLU A 36 -2.28 -10.35 -15.62
C GLU A 36 -0.75 -10.44 -15.58
N ASN A 37 -0.06 -9.40 -16.07
CA ASN A 37 1.38 -9.33 -16.03
C ASN A 37 1.88 -7.97 -15.52
N LEU A 38 2.46 -7.98 -14.32
CA LEU A 38 2.97 -6.80 -13.64
C LEU A 38 4.13 -6.10 -14.38
N ILE A 39 4.84 -6.80 -15.28
CA ILE A 39 5.96 -6.18 -16.01
C ILE A 39 5.51 -5.08 -16.97
N PHE A 40 4.23 -5.08 -17.35
CA PHE A 40 3.67 -4.06 -18.25
C PHE A 40 3.09 -2.86 -17.52
N MET A 41 3.10 -2.88 -16.19
CA MET A 41 2.67 -1.72 -15.41
C MET A 41 3.74 -0.65 -15.38
N GLY A 42 3.32 0.59 -15.65
CA GLY A 42 4.20 1.73 -15.52
C GLY A 42 4.64 1.93 -14.06
N ALA A 43 5.94 2.12 -13.83
CA ALA A 43 6.46 2.46 -12.52
C ALA A 43 5.80 3.74 -11.96
N GLU A 44 5.42 4.68 -12.83
CA GLU A 44 4.66 5.87 -12.48
C GLU A 44 3.35 5.53 -11.76
N GLN A 45 2.58 4.56 -12.25
CA GLN A 45 1.32 4.15 -11.61
C GLN A 45 1.59 3.45 -10.27
N MET A 46 2.66 2.67 -10.16
CA MET A 46 3.03 2.03 -8.89
C MET A 46 3.51 3.04 -7.84
N ILE A 47 4.10 4.15 -8.27
CA ILE A 47 4.62 5.20 -7.39
C ILE A 47 3.51 6.20 -7.04
N ASN A 48 2.85 6.77 -8.05
CA ASN A 48 1.91 7.87 -7.89
C ASN A 48 0.45 7.42 -7.77
N GLY A 49 0.16 6.16 -8.07
CA GLY A 49 -1.20 5.63 -8.07
C GLY A 49 -1.93 5.89 -9.39
N VAL A 50 -3.25 5.65 -9.37
CA VAL A 50 -4.15 5.86 -10.50
C VAL A 50 -5.35 6.69 -10.06
N GLY A 51 -5.94 7.43 -11.00
CA GLY A 51 -7.04 8.35 -10.70
C GLY A 51 -6.60 9.62 -9.95
N GLU A 52 -7.58 10.44 -9.61
CA GLU A 52 -7.37 11.65 -8.83
C GLU A 52 -7.27 11.34 -7.32
N PRO A 53 -6.71 12.22 -6.49
CA PRO A 53 -6.63 12.01 -5.03
C PRO A 53 -7.98 11.72 -4.36
N GLU A 54 -9.08 12.26 -4.89
CA GLU A 54 -10.43 12.06 -4.37
C GLU A 54 -10.98 10.67 -4.73
N ASP A 55 -10.40 9.99 -5.72
CA ASP A 55 -10.85 8.68 -6.20
C ASP A 55 -10.38 7.51 -5.34
N VAL A 56 -9.65 7.75 -4.23
CA VAL A 56 -9.02 6.69 -3.41
C VAL A 56 -10.02 5.60 -3.00
N PHE A 57 -11.27 5.98 -2.67
CA PHE A 57 -12.33 5.02 -2.37
C PHE A 57 -12.70 4.17 -3.59
N LEU A 58 -12.91 4.80 -4.76
CA LEU A 58 -13.25 4.13 -6.00
C LEU A 58 -12.14 3.19 -6.48
N VAL A 59 -10.88 3.59 -6.32
CA VAL A 59 -9.72 2.76 -6.65
C VAL A 59 -9.71 1.49 -5.79
N ALA A 60 -9.95 1.61 -4.49
CA ALA A 60 -10.05 0.46 -3.59
C ALA A 60 -11.24 -0.45 -3.95
N GLU A 61 -12.41 0.13 -4.23
CA GLU A 61 -13.61 -0.61 -4.66
C GLU A 61 -13.39 -1.36 -5.96
N HIS A 62 -12.79 -0.73 -6.97
CA HIS A 62 -12.46 -1.38 -8.23
C HIS A 62 -11.46 -2.51 -8.03
N PHE A 63 -10.47 -2.35 -7.15
CA PHE A 63 -9.54 -3.44 -6.86
C PHE A 63 -10.26 -4.62 -6.21
N ASN A 64 -11.13 -4.34 -5.24
CA ASN A 64 -11.96 -5.32 -4.55
C ASN A 64 -12.93 -6.05 -5.51
N LYS A 65 -13.35 -5.40 -6.59
CA LYS A 65 -14.27 -5.99 -7.58
C LYS A 65 -13.56 -6.77 -8.67
N ASN A 66 -12.43 -6.26 -9.16
CA ASN A 66 -11.82 -6.73 -10.42
C ASN A 66 -10.60 -7.64 -10.20
N THR A 67 -10.21 -7.91 -8.96
CA THR A 67 -9.04 -8.72 -8.63
C THR A 67 -9.44 -10.01 -7.93
N ASN A 68 -8.77 -11.12 -8.25
CA ASN A 68 -9.01 -12.46 -7.64
C ASN A 68 -9.14 -12.40 -6.11
N GLU A 69 -10.12 -13.10 -5.54
CA GLU A 69 -10.55 -12.99 -4.12
C GLU A 69 -9.41 -13.12 -3.08
N ASN A 70 -8.39 -13.93 -3.36
CA ASN A 70 -7.25 -14.15 -2.46
C ASN A 70 -6.10 -13.14 -2.67
N THR A 71 -6.33 -12.09 -3.44
CA THR A 71 -5.34 -11.05 -3.72
C THR A 71 -5.67 -9.78 -2.93
N TYR A 72 -4.62 -9.23 -2.32
CA TYR A 72 -4.66 -8.06 -1.46
C TYR A 72 -3.67 -7.01 -1.99
N GLN A 73 -3.94 -5.74 -1.71
CA GLN A 73 -2.97 -4.68 -1.93
C GLN A 73 -2.68 -3.88 -0.67
N VAL A 74 -1.45 -3.40 -0.56
CA VAL A 74 -0.98 -2.49 0.48
C VAL A 74 -0.33 -1.28 -0.20
N HIS A 75 -0.72 -0.08 0.21
CA HIS A 75 -0.20 1.17 -0.35
C HIS A 75 -0.16 2.30 0.69
N GLY A 76 0.45 3.43 0.35
CA GLY A 76 0.69 4.53 1.29
C GLY A 76 1.11 5.84 0.63
N HIS A 77 0.43 6.21 -0.47
CA HIS A 77 0.63 7.49 -1.16
C HIS A 77 -0.42 8.53 -0.75
N ARG A 78 -1.70 8.32 -1.08
CA ARG A 78 -2.80 9.30 -0.88
C ARG A 78 -3.84 8.80 0.11
N ASN A 79 -4.32 9.68 0.98
CA ASN A 79 -5.49 9.47 1.84
C ASN A 79 -6.15 10.81 2.26
N PRO A 80 -6.59 11.68 1.33
CA PRO A 80 -7.07 13.03 1.63
C PRO A 80 -8.32 13.03 2.52
N GLU A 81 -9.17 12.02 2.39
CA GLU A 81 -10.38 11.86 3.21
C GLU A 81 -10.13 11.12 4.54
N ASN A 82 -8.88 10.75 4.84
CA ASN A 82 -8.51 9.95 6.02
C ASN A 82 -9.34 8.67 6.17
N LEU A 83 -9.52 7.95 5.06
CA LEU A 83 -10.19 6.67 5.02
C LEU A 83 -9.54 5.66 5.98
N PRO A 84 -10.31 4.68 6.49
CA PRO A 84 -9.79 3.61 7.33
C PRO A 84 -8.63 2.86 6.66
N VAL A 85 -7.77 2.25 7.49
CA VAL A 85 -6.64 1.45 6.99
C VAL A 85 -7.11 0.34 6.07
N LYS A 86 -8.23 -0.31 6.37
CA LYS A 86 -8.76 -1.44 5.61
C LYS A 86 -10.01 -1.02 4.85
N ASN A 87 -9.98 -1.21 3.53
CA ASN A 87 -11.16 -1.20 2.67
C ASN A 87 -11.22 -2.52 1.88
N GLY A 88 -11.99 -3.48 2.39
CA GLY A 88 -12.05 -4.83 1.82
C GLY A 88 -10.67 -5.50 1.85
N ARG A 89 -10.08 -5.70 0.67
CA ARG A 89 -8.77 -6.32 0.42
C ARG A 89 -7.67 -5.29 0.10
N THR A 90 -7.99 -4.01 0.21
CA THR A 90 -7.06 -2.89 0.01
C THR A 90 -6.69 -2.29 1.38
N PHE A 91 -5.39 -2.14 1.64
CA PHE A 91 -4.86 -1.55 2.86
C PHE A 91 -4.12 -0.24 2.58
N ASN A 92 -4.63 0.86 3.11
CA ASN A 92 -4.03 2.20 2.98
C ASN A 92 -3.32 2.61 4.28
N LEU A 93 -2.00 2.65 4.22
CA LEU A 93 -1.13 3.02 5.34
C LEU A 93 -0.79 4.52 5.39
N SER A 94 -1.31 5.33 4.46
CA SER A 94 -1.21 6.79 4.56
C SER A 94 -2.13 7.33 5.63
N ASP A 95 -1.56 8.16 6.51
CA ASP A 95 -2.32 9.08 7.34
C ASP A 95 -2.02 10.51 6.90
N GLU A 96 -3.02 11.21 6.38
CA GLU A 96 -2.90 12.64 6.05
C GLU A 96 -3.52 13.53 7.15
N SER A 97 -3.97 12.91 8.24
CA SER A 97 -4.51 13.61 9.38
C SER A 97 -3.39 14.43 10.02
N ARG A 98 -3.56 15.76 10.09
CA ARG A 98 -2.59 16.68 10.72
C ARG A 98 -2.44 16.46 12.24
N LYS A 99 -3.14 15.47 12.83
CA LYS A 99 -3.20 15.21 14.27
C LYS A 99 -2.12 14.21 14.71
N GLY A 100 -0.87 14.66 14.59
CA GLY A 100 0.32 14.03 15.18
C GLY A 100 0.89 12.87 14.35
N SER A 101 2.21 12.84 14.16
CA SER A 101 2.87 11.82 13.36
C SER A 101 2.84 10.46 14.06
N PHE A 102 2.17 9.50 13.42
CA PHE A 102 2.25 8.09 13.77
C PHE A 102 2.57 7.27 12.51
N LEU A 103 3.22 6.14 12.72
CA LEU A 103 3.50 5.17 11.67
C LEU A 103 2.41 4.10 11.70
N ARG A 104 1.67 3.94 10.61
CA ARG A 104 0.77 2.79 10.42
C ARG A 104 1.61 1.58 9.98
N THR A 105 1.45 0.45 10.65
CA THR A 105 2.09 -0.81 10.27
C THR A 105 1.02 -1.87 10.06
N LEU A 106 1.19 -2.69 9.03
CA LEU A 106 0.36 -3.86 8.74
C LEU A 106 1.20 -5.12 8.95
N THR A 107 0.69 -6.06 9.72
CA THR A 107 1.28 -7.37 9.94
C THR A 107 0.40 -8.41 9.25
N LEU A 108 1.03 -9.29 8.47
CA LEU A 108 0.38 -10.47 7.94
C LEU A 108 1.02 -11.70 8.59
N ASP A 109 0.22 -12.44 9.34
CA ASP A 109 0.60 -13.72 9.92
C ASP A 109 -0.44 -14.81 9.60
N ARG A 110 -0.37 -15.94 10.32
CA ARG A 110 -1.25 -17.09 10.09
C ARG A 110 -2.72 -16.81 10.46
N GLU A 111 -2.98 -15.89 11.38
CA GLU A 111 -4.33 -15.47 11.78
C GLU A 111 -4.91 -14.43 10.81
N GLY A 112 -4.03 -13.74 10.07
CA GLY A 112 -4.40 -12.88 8.95
C GLY A 112 -3.74 -11.52 9.04
N PHE A 113 -4.48 -10.49 8.61
CA PHE A 113 -4.01 -9.11 8.62
C PHE A 113 -4.43 -8.41 9.89
N ASP A 114 -3.45 -7.87 10.62
CA ASP A 114 -3.65 -6.94 11.73
C ASP A 114 -2.88 -5.63 11.48
N TRP A 115 -3.38 -4.52 12.01
CA TRP A 115 -2.73 -3.22 11.83
C TRP A 115 -2.70 -2.42 13.13
N GLN A 116 -1.64 -1.62 13.27
CA GLN A 116 -1.45 -0.78 14.45
C GLN A 116 -0.83 0.57 14.08
N CYS A 117 -1.00 1.55 14.97
CA CYS A 117 -0.39 2.87 14.87
C CYS A 117 0.72 3.01 15.91
N ILE A 118 1.96 3.15 15.46
CA ILE A 118 3.12 3.40 16.31
C ILE A 118 3.30 4.90 16.48
N ARG A 119 3.16 5.40 17.71
CA ARG A 119 3.39 6.80 18.07
C ARG A 119 4.76 6.94 18.74
N LYS A 120 5.45 8.04 18.46
CA LYS A 120 6.63 8.41 19.25
C LYS A 120 6.17 8.79 20.66
N LYS A 121 6.67 8.11 21.69
CA LYS A 121 6.49 8.58 23.07
C LYS A 121 7.27 9.88 23.20
N ASN A 122 6.60 11.00 23.48
CA ASN A 122 7.30 12.24 23.80
C ASN A 122 7.94 12.10 25.19
N SER A 123 9.27 12.07 25.22
CA SER A 123 10.07 12.21 26.44
C SER A 123 10.07 13.67 26.86
N PHE A 124 8.99 14.17 27.46
CA PHE A 124 9.08 15.43 28.20
C PHE A 124 9.66 15.13 29.57
N ILE A 125 10.93 15.50 29.76
CA ILE A 125 11.51 15.68 31.09
C ILE A 125 10.75 16.87 31.69
N GLN A 126 9.92 16.61 32.70
CA GLN A 126 9.46 17.65 33.61
C GLN A 126 10.70 18.13 34.39
N LEU A 127 11.13 19.36 34.11
CA LEU A 127 12.01 20.13 35.00
C LEU A 127 11.16 20.74 36.13
#